data_AF-L7U4J9-F1
#
_entry.id   AF-L7U4J9-F1
#
_cell.length_a   1.000
_cell.length_b   1.000
_cell.length_c   1.000
_cell.angle_alpha   90.00
_cell.angle_beta   90.00
_cell.angle_gamma   90.00
#
_symmetry.space_group_name_H-M   'P 1'
#
loop_
_entity.id
_entity.type
_entity.pdbx_description
1 polymer ?
#
loop_
_entity_poly.entity_id
_entity_poly.type
_entity_poly.pdbx_seq_one_letter_code
_entity_poly.pdbx_strand_id
1 'polypeptide(L)'
;MKILEKLLQEASLQPQVGTPAKRAALKAKLSSSGPAKQVANGMKVSEGEDQVIDAVRVTVNGNLVLEDQGRLLVTGDLVVEGNIIHEGFDYSLLFVGGSLKAKNLLVHGEVVVLGDFTVQGVAWTYYNDYSTYADTLTAKLVVSDDREDAIGKVRADHHLVGHSSEIGPELSKLLKKGLVDEEGEWSYTTLAKKLAKQEDLLP
;
A
#
# COMPACT_ATOMS: atom_id res chain seq x y z
N MET A 1 -2.02 -21.84 3.59
CA MET A 1 -3.35 -21.27 3.88
C MET A 1 -3.63 -20.96 5.35
N LYS A 2 -3.55 -21.93 6.29
CA LYS A 2 -3.92 -21.73 7.73
C LYS A 2 -3.32 -20.53 8.46
N ILE A 3 -2.20 -19.96 8.00
CA ILE A 3 -1.61 -18.75 8.60
C ILE A 3 -2.36 -17.49 8.14
N LEU A 4 -2.64 -17.35 6.85
CA LEU A 4 -3.35 -16.17 6.33
C LEU A 4 -4.78 -16.09 6.87
N GLU A 5 -5.46 -17.23 6.98
CA GLU A 5 -6.78 -17.32 7.63
C GLU A 5 -6.76 -16.84 9.08
N LYS A 6 -5.67 -17.08 9.82
CA LYS A 6 -5.51 -16.57 11.19
C LYS A 6 -5.24 -15.08 11.21
N LEU A 7 -4.42 -14.57 10.30
CA LEU A 7 -4.16 -13.13 10.19
C LEU A 7 -5.45 -12.35 9.91
N LEU A 8 -6.37 -12.90 9.11
CA LEU A 8 -7.69 -12.31 8.85
C LEU A 8 -8.59 -12.20 10.09
N GLN A 9 -8.32 -12.94 11.17
CA GLN A 9 -9.08 -12.84 12.41
C GLN A 9 -8.54 -11.76 13.36
N GLU A 10 -7.39 -11.19 13.05
CA GLU A 10 -6.78 -10.14 13.86
C GLU A 10 -7.38 -8.78 13.49
N ALA A 11 -7.62 -7.93 14.49
CA ALA A 11 -8.06 -6.55 14.27
C ALA A 11 -6.94 -5.64 13.71
N SER A 12 -5.69 -6.05 13.90
CA SER A 12 -4.49 -5.42 13.35
C SER A 12 -3.37 -6.44 13.32
N LEU A 13 -2.48 -6.35 12.34
CA LEU A 13 -1.30 -7.21 12.24
C LEU A 13 -0.08 -6.67 12.99
N GLN A 14 -0.18 -5.51 13.66
CA GLN A 14 0.90 -4.91 14.44
C GLN A 14 1.59 -5.91 15.38
N PRO A 15 0.88 -6.74 16.18
CA PRO A 15 1.52 -7.69 17.09
C PRO A 15 2.39 -8.73 16.37
N GLN A 16 2.13 -9.00 15.10
CA GLN A 16 2.71 -10.04 14.26
C GLN A 16 3.77 -9.48 13.30
N VAL A 17 3.73 -8.19 12.96
CA VAL A 17 4.63 -7.58 11.96
C VAL A 17 5.26 -6.24 12.36
N GLY A 18 4.99 -5.74 13.56
CA GLY A 18 5.46 -4.43 14.02
C GLY A 18 6.97 -4.27 14.16
N THR A 19 7.76 -5.35 14.05
CA THR A 19 9.23 -5.27 14.06
C THR A 19 9.85 -6.11 12.94
N PRO A 20 11.07 -5.78 12.48
CA PRO A 20 11.78 -6.59 11.49
C PRO A 20 11.90 -8.07 11.88
N ALA A 21 12.21 -8.35 13.15
CA ALA A 21 12.31 -9.73 13.65
C ALA A 21 10.98 -10.48 13.57
N LYS A 22 9.86 -9.81 13.89
CA LYS A 22 8.52 -10.38 13.78
C LYS A 22 8.14 -10.65 12.31
N ARG A 23 8.43 -9.71 11.40
CA ARG A 23 8.24 -9.89 9.96
C ARG A 23 9.06 -11.06 9.41
N ALA A 24 10.34 -11.16 9.75
CA ALA A 24 11.19 -12.27 9.36
C ALA A 24 10.66 -13.61 9.87
N ALA A 25 10.20 -13.66 11.14
CA ALA A 25 9.61 -14.85 11.72
C ALA A 25 8.29 -15.25 11.05
N LEU A 26 7.46 -14.28 10.66
CA LEU A 26 6.23 -14.55 9.90
C LEU A 26 6.55 -15.05 8.49
N LYS A 27 7.48 -14.39 7.79
CA LYS A 27 7.94 -14.77 6.45
C LYS A 27 8.47 -16.20 6.41
N ALA A 28 9.28 -16.59 7.39
CA ALA A 28 9.83 -17.96 7.50
C ALA A 28 8.75 -19.04 7.66
N LYS A 29 7.56 -18.68 8.15
CA LYS A 29 6.42 -19.60 8.30
C LYS A 29 5.52 -19.62 7.06
N LEU A 30 5.63 -18.62 6.19
CA LEU A 30 4.89 -18.56 4.94
C LEU A 30 5.64 -19.34 3.87
N SER A 31 4.97 -20.32 3.29
CA SER A 31 5.37 -20.94 2.05
C SER A 31 4.26 -20.68 1.02
N SER A 32 4.62 -20.03 -0.08
CA SER A 32 3.76 -20.01 -1.25
C SER A 32 3.91 -21.35 -1.97
N SER A 33 2.78 -21.95 -2.33
CA SER A 33 2.76 -23.26 -2.97
C SER A 33 2.01 -23.28 -4.31
N GLY A 34 1.20 -22.24 -4.55
CA GLY A 34 0.44 -22.11 -5.79
C GLY A 34 1.27 -21.57 -6.96
N PRO A 35 0.83 -21.84 -8.21
CA PRO A 35 1.48 -21.31 -9.41
C PRO A 35 1.37 -19.78 -9.48
N ALA A 36 2.15 -19.15 -10.35
CA ALA A 36 1.98 -17.74 -10.64
C ALA A 36 0.57 -17.48 -11.22
N LYS A 37 -0.04 -16.37 -10.80
CA LYS A 37 -1.39 -15.96 -11.21
C LYS A 37 -1.33 -14.60 -11.90
N GLN A 38 -2.07 -14.47 -12.99
CA GLN A 38 -2.27 -13.18 -13.66
C GLN A 38 -3.74 -12.79 -13.58
N VAL A 39 -4.00 -11.52 -13.25
CA VAL A 39 -5.33 -10.92 -13.23
C VAL A 39 -5.37 -9.88 -14.35
N ALA A 40 -6.19 -10.14 -15.37
CA ALA A 40 -6.37 -9.24 -16.49
C ALA A 40 -7.35 -8.11 -16.12
N ASN A 41 -7.10 -6.90 -16.64
CA ASN A 41 -7.98 -5.73 -16.51
C ASN A 41 -8.15 -5.17 -15.10
N GLY A 42 -7.07 -5.21 -14.29
CA GLY A 42 -7.09 -4.75 -12.92
C GLY A 42 -7.76 -5.72 -11.94
N MET A 43 -7.75 -5.36 -10.67
CA MET A 43 -8.30 -6.15 -9.59
C MET A 43 -9.04 -5.23 -8.63
N LYS A 44 -10.22 -5.66 -8.19
CA LYS A 44 -11.00 -4.97 -7.17
C LYS A 44 -11.34 -5.95 -6.06
N VAL A 45 -11.07 -5.56 -4.82
CA VAL A 45 -11.56 -6.25 -3.63
C VAL A 45 -12.67 -5.40 -3.07
N SER A 46 -13.88 -5.97 -3.10
CA SER A 46 -15.10 -5.23 -2.79
C SER A 46 -15.23 -4.95 -1.30
N GLU A 47 -16.17 -4.09 -0.94
CA GLU A 47 -16.45 -3.77 0.46
C GLU A 47 -16.67 -5.03 1.30
N GLY A 48 -15.93 -5.18 2.40
CA GLY A 48 -15.99 -6.34 3.31
C GLY A 48 -15.51 -7.68 2.74
N GLU A 49 -14.95 -7.69 1.52
CA GLU A 49 -14.48 -8.92 0.87
C GLU A 49 -13.09 -9.34 1.38
N ASP A 50 -12.98 -10.63 1.74
CA ASP A 50 -11.70 -11.28 2.02
C ASP A 50 -11.21 -12.06 0.81
N GLN A 51 -10.08 -11.64 0.25
CA GLN A 51 -9.44 -12.34 -0.84
C GLN A 51 -8.07 -12.88 -0.44
N VAL A 52 -7.95 -14.20 -0.40
CA VAL A 52 -6.70 -14.90 -0.12
C VAL A 52 -6.19 -15.57 -1.40
N ILE A 53 -4.97 -15.26 -1.80
CA ILE A 53 -4.34 -15.84 -2.99
C ILE A 53 -3.06 -16.57 -2.58
N ASP A 54 -3.09 -17.90 -2.62
CA ASP A 54 -1.87 -18.71 -2.54
C ASP A 54 -1.24 -18.84 -3.94
N ALA A 55 -0.21 -18.04 -4.18
CA ALA A 55 0.55 -18.04 -5.43
C ALA A 55 1.99 -17.58 -5.15
N VAL A 56 2.97 -18.17 -5.84
CA VAL A 56 4.35 -17.68 -5.80
C VAL A 56 4.48 -16.23 -6.27
N ARG A 57 3.59 -15.81 -7.18
CA ARG A 57 3.49 -14.44 -7.69
C ARG A 57 2.08 -14.16 -8.19
N VAL A 58 1.58 -12.96 -7.91
CA VAL A 58 0.37 -12.41 -8.51
C VAL A 58 0.76 -11.18 -9.33
N THR A 59 0.32 -11.13 -10.59
CA THR A 59 0.47 -9.97 -11.46
C THR A 59 -0.90 -9.41 -11.80
N VAL A 60 -1.15 -8.15 -11.46
CA VAL A 60 -2.37 -7.42 -11.78
C VAL A 60 -2.07 -6.47 -12.94
N ASN A 61 -2.66 -6.74 -14.10
CA ASN A 61 -2.52 -5.90 -15.29
C ASN A 61 -3.52 -4.74 -15.19
N GLY A 62 -3.13 -3.66 -14.53
CA GLY A 62 -3.99 -2.51 -14.26
C GLY A 62 -3.90 -2.08 -12.80
N ASN A 63 -4.94 -1.40 -12.32
CA ASN A 63 -5.00 -0.96 -10.92
C ASN A 63 -5.44 -2.11 -10.01
N LEU A 64 -4.97 -2.08 -8.76
CA LEU A 64 -5.56 -2.81 -7.65
C LEU A 64 -6.34 -1.81 -6.80
N VAL A 65 -7.65 -2.04 -6.68
CA VAL A 65 -8.56 -1.23 -5.87
C VAL A 65 -9.03 -2.05 -4.67
N LEU A 66 -8.88 -1.50 -3.48
CA LEU A 66 -9.49 -2.00 -2.26
C LEU A 66 -10.63 -1.05 -1.90
N GLU A 67 -11.82 -1.55 -1.62
CA GLU A 67 -12.88 -0.75 -0.98
C GLU A 67 -12.80 -0.87 0.54
N ASP A 68 -13.64 -0.11 1.25
CA ASP A 68 -13.77 -0.16 2.71
C ASP A 68 -13.93 -1.60 3.20
N GLN A 69 -13.17 -1.99 4.22
CA GLN A 69 -13.16 -3.37 4.77
C GLN A 69 -12.72 -4.46 3.79
N GLY A 70 -12.27 -4.11 2.58
CA GLY A 70 -11.69 -5.03 1.63
C GLY A 70 -10.28 -5.47 2.07
N ARG A 71 -10.02 -6.78 2.03
CA ARG A 71 -8.77 -7.38 2.52
C ARG A 71 -8.16 -8.33 1.50
N LEU A 72 -6.96 -8.02 1.02
CA LEU A 72 -6.18 -8.85 0.11
C LEU A 72 -4.96 -9.43 0.80
N LEU A 73 -4.84 -10.76 0.83
CA LEU A 73 -3.66 -11.46 1.32
C LEU A 73 -3.04 -12.32 0.22
N VAL A 74 -1.80 -12.02 -0.15
CA VAL A 74 -1.02 -12.78 -1.15
C VAL A 74 0.15 -13.49 -0.45
N THR A 75 0.30 -14.81 -0.67
CA THR A 75 1.40 -15.58 -0.02
C THR A 75 2.78 -15.24 -0.59
N GLY A 76 2.88 -14.98 -1.89
CA GLY A 76 4.13 -14.66 -2.60
C GLY A 76 4.26 -13.20 -2.99
N ASP A 77 4.92 -12.95 -4.13
CA ASP A 77 5.11 -11.61 -4.68
C ASP A 77 3.80 -11.03 -5.23
N LEU A 78 3.62 -9.71 -5.13
CA LEU A 78 2.56 -8.97 -5.79
C LEU A 78 3.16 -7.89 -6.70
N VAL A 79 2.82 -7.94 -7.99
CA VAL A 79 3.17 -6.93 -8.98
C VAL A 79 1.88 -6.33 -9.52
N VAL A 80 1.68 -5.04 -9.29
CA VAL A 80 0.58 -4.26 -9.84
C VAL A 80 1.17 -3.35 -10.91
N GLU A 81 0.78 -3.53 -12.17
CA GLU A 81 1.33 -2.72 -13.26
C GLU A 81 0.83 -1.26 -13.21
N GLY A 82 -0.35 -1.05 -12.62
CA GLY A 82 -0.92 0.26 -12.34
C GLY A 82 -0.75 0.70 -10.89
N ASN A 83 -1.77 1.35 -10.36
CA ASN A 83 -1.79 1.93 -9.03
C ASN A 83 -2.47 1.01 -8.02
N ILE A 84 -2.05 1.09 -6.76
CA ILE A 84 -2.77 0.51 -5.62
C ILE A 84 -3.54 1.65 -4.96
N ILE A 85 -4.85 1.47 -4.85
CA ILE A 85 -5.78 2.52 -4.40
C ILE A 85 -6.70 1.90 -3.36
N HIS A 86 -6.81 2.53 -2.20
CA HIS A 86 -7.93 2.30 -1.31
C HIS A 86 -9.02 3.35 -1.62
N GLU A 87 -10.17 2.91 -2.12
CA GLU A 87 -11.36 3.75 -2.35
C GLU A 87 -12.23 3.71 -1.10
N GLY A 88 -11.92 4.55 -0.12
CA GLY A 88 -12.58 4.52 1.17
C GLY A 88 -11.85 5.27 2.29
N PHE A 89 -12.45 5.28 3.47
CA PHE A 89 -11.89 5.83 4.72
C PHE A 89 -12.00 4.87 5.89
N ASP A 90 -12.56 3.67 5.71
CA ASP A 90 -12.56 2.64 6.74
C ASP A 90 -11.32 1.75 6.61
N TYR A 91 -11.19 0.78 7.52
CA TYR A 91 -10.06 -0.15 7.49
C TYR A 91 -10.03 -0.95 6.18
N SER A 92 -8.88 -1.03 5.51
CA SER A 92 -8.60 -2.05 4.49
C SER A 92 -7.28 -2.74 4.80
N LEU A 93 -7.04 -3.91 4.22
CA LEU A 93 -5.80 -4.66 4.42
C LEU A 93 -5.18 -5.09 3.08
N LEU A 94 -3.91 -4.73 2.88
CA LEU A 94 -3.06 -5.31 1.85
C LEU A 94 -1.89 -6.05 2.50
N PHE A 95 -1.89 -7.37 2.41
CA PHE A 95 -0.81 -8.21 2.89
C PHE A 95 -0.09 -8.92 1.75
N VAL A 96 1.24 -8.82 1.72
CA VAL A 96 2.12 -9.44 0.73
C VAL A 96 3.24 -10.20 1.44
N GLY A 97 3.21 -11.53 1.34
CA GLY A 97 4.22 -12.40 1.95
C GLY A 97 5.58 -12.36 1.24
N GLY A 98 5.61 -11.93 -0.02
CA GLY A 98 6.81 -11.67 -0.81
C GLY A 98 7.06 -10.18 -1.00
N SER A 99 7.55 -9.82 -2.20
CA SER A 99 7.83 -8.42 -2.57
C SER A 99 6.63 -7.76 -3.23
N LEU A 100 6.47 -6.44 -3.03
CA LEU A 100 5.42 -5.62 -3.63
C LEU A 100 6.02 -4.62 -4.63
N LYS A 101 5.46 -4.58 -5.85
CA LYS A 101 5.77 -3.58 -6.88
C LYS A 101 4.50 -2.91 -7.39
N ALA A 102 4.50 -1.58 -7.49
CA ALA A 102 3.40 -0.79 -8.05
C ALA A 102 3.89 0.51 -8.73
N LYS A 103 3.03 1.15 -9.54
CA LYS A 103 3.30 2.49 -10.08
C LYS A 103 3.19 3.56 -9.00
N ASN A 104 2.04 3.63 -8.33
CA ASN A 104 1.78 4.46 -7.15
C ASN A 104 0.98 3.65 -6.11
N LEU A 105 0.98 4.13 -4.88
CA LEU A 105 0.17 3.61 -3.79
C LEU A 105 -0.48 4.77 -3.05
N LEU A 106 -1.80 4.73 -2.90
CA LEU A 106 -2.59 5.64 -2.08
C LEU A 106 -3.52 4.81 -1.22
N VAL A 107 -3.28 4.77 0.09
CA VAL A 107 -4.02 3.90 1.00
C VAL A 107 -4.36 4.60 2.31
N HIS A 108 -5.54 4.26 2.82
CA HIS A 108 -6.02 4.57 4.14
C HIS A 108 -6.38 3.23 4.82
N GLY A 109 -5.36 2.49 5.26
CA GLY A 109 -5.51 1.10 5.71
C GLY A 109 -4.18 0.40 5.91
N GLU A 110 -4.22 -0.80 6.45
CA GLU A 110 -3.03 -1.56 6.83
C GLU A 110 -2.32 -2.16 5.60
N VAL A 111 -1.02 -1.91 5.46
CA VAL A 111 -0.18 -2.49 4.40
C VAL A 111 0.97 -3.26 5.02
N VAL A 112 1.10 -4.54 4.68
CA VAL A 112 2.19 -5.40 5.14
C VAL A 112 2.94 -5.97 3.96
N VAL A 113 4.24 -5.72 3.89
CA VAL A 113 5.13 -6.31 2.89
C VAL A 113 6.31 -6.96 3.59
N LEU A 114 6.43 -8.29 3.44
CA LEU A 114 7.51 -9.07 4.09
C LEU A 114 8.78 -9.20 3.21
N GLY A 115 8.73 -8.73 1.97
CA GLY A 115 9.86 -8.60 1.05
C GLY A 115 10.19 -7.15 0.74
N ASP A 116 10.70 -6.91 -0.46
CA ASP A 116 11.01 -5.56 -0.93
C ASP A 116 9.70 -4.82 -1.28
N PHE A 117 9.54 -3.59 -0.80
CA PHE A 117 8.40 -2.74 -1.15
C PHE A 117 8.87 -1.62 -2.06
N THR A 118 8.50 -1.67 -3.35
CA THR A 118 8.93 -0.70 -4.36
C THR A 118 7.72 -0.07 -5.05
N VAL A 119 7.66 1.25 -5.03
CA VAL A 119 6.68 2.04 -5.77
C VAL A 119 7.45 2.95 -6.72
N GLN A 120 7.02 3.09 -7.98
CA GLN A 120 7.78 3.87 -8.96
C GLN A 120 7.68 5.38 -8.76
N GLY A 121 6.50 5.86 -8.37
CA GLY A 121 6.20 7.26 -8.15
C GLY A 121 6.01 7.54 -6.66
N VAL A 122 4.74 7.64 -6.25
CA VAL A 122 4.34 8.08 -4.93
C VAL A 122 3.82 6.92 -4.10
N ALA A 123 4.35 6.73 -2.89
CA ALA A 123 3.75 5.93 -1.85
C ALA A 123 3.15 6.87 -0.79
N TRP A 124 1.82 6.96 -0.74
CA TRP A 124 1.08 7.85 0.14
C TRP A 124 0.22 7.03 1.09
N THR A 125 0.59 7.06 2.37
CA THR A 125 -0.11 6.44 3.48
C THR A 125 -0.84 7.55 4.23
N TYR A 126 -2.17 7.59 4.10
CA TYR A 126 -3.02 8.64 4.66
C TYR A 126 -3.68 8.16 5.95
N TYR A 127 -3.51 8.90 7.05
CA TYR A 127 -4.04 8.57 8.39
C TYR A 127 -3.87 7.08 8.76
N ASN A 128 -2.70 6.52 8.45
CA ASN A 128 -2.52 5.07 8.46
C ASN A 128 -2.39 4.46 9.87
N ASP A 129 -2.46 5.25 10.95
CA ASP A 129 -2.38 4.77 12.34
C ASP A 129 -1.23 3.75 12.61
N TYR A 130 -0.04 4.00 12.05
CA TYR A 130 1.15 3.12 12.10
C TYR A 130 1.01 1.78 11.36
N SER A 131 0.09 1.67 10.41
CA SER A 131 -0.31 0.38 9.85
C SER A 131 0.39 0.00 8.54
N THR A 132 1.47 0.71 8.14
CA THR A 132 2.34 0.25 7.05
C THR A 132 3.64 -0.36 7.58
N TYR A 133 3.87 -1.63 7.25
CA TYR A 133 4.98 -2.43 7.75
C TYR A 133 5.82 -3.00 6.61
N ALA A 134 7.08 -2.57 6.54
CA ALA A 134 8.07 -3.12 5.63
C ALA A 134 9.50 -2.95 6.18
N ASP A 135 10.44 -3.78 5.75
CA ASP A 135 11.86 -3.58 6.08
C ASP A 135 12.48 -2.45 5.25
N THR A 136 12.06 -2.33 3.99
CA THR A 136 12.49 -1.23 3.11
C THR A 136 11.37 -0.82 2.17
N LEU A 137 11.10 0.49 2.11
CA LEU A 137 10.26 1.12 1.08
C LEU A 137 11.15 1.96 0.16
N THR A 138 11.02 1.74 -1.14
CA THR A 138 11.66 2.57 -2.18
C THR A 138 10.59 3.23 -3.03
N ALA A 139 10.65 4.56 -3.15
CA ALA A 139 9.76 5.36 -4.01
C ALA A 139 10.45 6.66 -4.42
N LYS A 140 9.89 7.44 -5.35
CA LYS A 140 10.38 8.81 -5.59
C LYS A 140 9.94 9.74 -4.47
N LEU A 141 8.67 9.64 -4.11
CA LEU A 141 8.05 10.39 -3.01
C LEU A 141 7.38 9.42 -2.06
N VAL A 142 7.72 9.52 -0.77
CA VAL A 142 6.99 8.87 0.32
C VAL A 142 6.30 9.95 1.14
N VAL A 143 5.00 9.78 1.36
CA VAL A 143 4.16 10.67 2.16
C VAL A 143 3.50 9.86 3.26
N SER A 144 3.94 10.07 4.50
CA SER A 144 3.30 9.53 5.69
C SER A 144 2.51 10.66 6.35
N ASP A 145 1.24 10.78 5.96
CA ASP A 145 0.37 11.86 6.43
C ASP A 145 -0.15 11.55 7.84
N ASP A 146 0.01 12.53 8.74
CA ASP A 146 -0.38 12.55 10.14
C ASP A 146 0.42 11.61 11.05
N ARG A 147 0.74 10.39 10.60
CA ARG A 147 1.47 9.40 11.41
C ARG A 147 2.61 8.72 10.65
N GLU A 148 3.68 8.40 11.38
CA GLU A 148 4.81 7.66 10.83
C GLU A 148 4.45 6.20 10.52
N ASP A 149 4.98 5.67 9.43
CA ASP A 149 4.88 4.25 9.10
C ASP A 149 5.95 3.41 9.83
N ALA A 150 5.65 2.15 10.13
CA ALA A 150 6.58 1.20 10.74
C ALA A 150 7.56 0.58 9.71
N ILE A 151 8.24 1.46 8.95
CA ILE A 151 9.17 1.10 7.89
C ILE A 151 10.61 1.16 8.39
N GLY A 152 11.37 0.07 8.24
CA GLY A 152 12.75 0.00 8.73
C GLY A 152 13.71 0.98 8.01
N LYS A 153 13.56 1.11 6.69
CA LYS A 153 14.36 2.03 5.87
C LYS A 153 13.53 2.60 4.72
N VAL A 154 13.49 3.92 4.61
CA VAL A 154 12.92 4.62 3.44
C VAL A 154 14.05 5.04 2.49
N ARG A 155 13.89 4.74 1.20
CA ARG A 155 14.77 5.20 0.11
C ARG A 155 13.92 6.01 -0.87
N ALA A 156 13.96 7.33 -0.73
CA ALA A 156 13.21 8.21 -1.60
C ALA A 156 13.97 9.51 -1.88
N ASP A 157 13.63 10.14 -3.00
CA ASP A 157 14.13 11.48 -3.34
C ASP A 157 13.54 12.49 -2.34
N HIS A 158 12.27 12.27 -1.97
CA HIS A 158 11.56 13.04 -0.96
C HIS A 158 10.81 12.13 0.02
N HIS A 159 10.90 12.43 1.30
CA HIS A 159 10.16 11.76 2.37
C HIS A 159 9.52 12.81 3.26
N LEU A 160 8.20 12.93 3.17
CA LEU A 160 7.41 13.90 3.93
C LEU A 160 6.61 13.15 5.00
N VAL A 161 6.73 13.62 6.23
CA VAL A 161 6.12 13.02 7.41
C VAL A 161 5.56 14.15 8.25
N GLY A 162 4.29 14.04 8.65
CA GLY A 162 3.66 15.02 9.51
C GLY A 162 2.23 15.32 9.09
N HIS A 163 1.60 16.24 9.81
CA HIS A 163 0.23 16.63 9.56
C HIS A 163 0.09 17.27 8.17
N SER A 164 -1.02 17.02 7.47
CA SER A 164 -1.32 17.56 6.14
C SER A 164 -1.01 19.06 5.98
N SER A 165 -1.30 19.89 6.98
CA SER A 165 -1.00 21.34 6.95
C SER A 165 0.50 21.68 6.94
N GLU A 166 1.35 20.79 7.44
CA GLU A 166 2.80 20.97 7.49
C GLU A 166 3.46 20.50 6.20
N ILE A 167 2.99 19.38 5.64
CA ILE A 167 3.55 18.77 4.44
C ILE A 167 2.93 19.33 3.14
N GLY A 168 1.72 19.86 3.20
CA GLY A 168 0.95 20.39 2.06
C GLY A 168 1.70 21.40 1.19
N PRO A 169 2.34 22.43 1.77
CA PRO A 169 3.12 23.41 1.00
C PRO A 169 4.31 22.81 0.24
N GLU A 170 4.88 21.69 0.70
CA GLU A 170 5.93 20.99 -0.03
C GLU A 170 5.35 20.03 -1.08
N LEU A 171 4.25 19.34 -0.74
CA LEU A 171 3.50 18.52 -1.69
C LEU A 171 3.07 19.30 -2.93
N SER A 172 2.63 20.55 -2.78
CA SER A 172 2.20 21.40 -3.90
C SER A 172 3.33 21.72 -4.90
N LYS A 173 4.60 21.65 -4.46
CA LYS A 173 5.78 21.84 -5.32
C LYS A 173 6.20 20.56 -6.02
N LEU A 174 6.01 19.41 -5.37
CA LEU A 174 6.45 18.11 -5.85
C LEU A 174 5.43 17.43 -6.76
N LEU A 175 4.14 17.68 -6.54
CA LEU A 175 3.05 17.08 -7.29
C LEU A 175 2.71 17.91 -8.54
N LYS A 176 2.07 17.25 -9.50
CA LYS A 176 1.52 17.90 -10.69
C LYS A 176 0.53 19.00 -10.28
N LYS A 177 0.57 20.13 -10.99
CA LYS A 177 -0.29 21.29 -10.71
C LYS A 177 -1.76 20.91 -10.63
N GLY A 178 -2.46 21.47 -9.64
CA GLY A 178 -3.89 21.26 -9.41
C GLY A 178 -4.25 19.98 -8.63
N LEU A 179 -3.27 19.27 -8.08
CA LEU A 179 -3.49 18.16 -7.14
C LEU A 179 -3.53 18.61 -5.68
N VAL A 180 -2.79 19.67 -5.39
CA VAL A 180 -2.76 20.40 -4.14
C VAL A 180 -3.03 21.86 -4.49
N ASP A 181 -3.85 22.55 -3.71
CA ASP A 181 -4.13 23.95 -3.94
C ASP A 181 -3.01 24.87 -3.42
N GLU A 182 -3.26 26.18 -3.51
CA GLU A 182 -2.29 27.21 -3.12
C GLU A 182 -2.06 27.26 -1.60
N GLU A 183 -3.00 26.75 -0.81
CA GLU A 183 -2.94 26.70 0.65
C GLU A 183 -2.28 25.39 1.14
N GLY A 184 -2.01 24.45 0.24
CA GLY A 184 -1.44 23.14 0.57
C GLY A 184 -2.49 22.08 0.86
N GLU A 185 -3.78 22.38 0.63
CA GLU A 185 -4.87 21.44 0.84
C GLU A 185 -5.03 20.52 -0.38
N TRP A 186 -5.50 19.30 -0.11
CA TRP A 186 -5.69 18.29 -1.13
C TRP A 186 -6.86 17.38 -0.76
N SER A 187 -7.35 16.62 -1.75
CA SER A 187 -8.52 15.77 -1.58
C SER A 187 -8.17 14.32 -1.88
N TYR A 188 -8.29 13.45 -0.87
CA TYR A 188 -8.07 12.01 -1.00
C TYR A 188 -8.89 11.40 -2.14
N THR A 189 -10.19 11.70 -2.17
CA THR A 189 -11.09 11.19 -3.22
C THR A 189 -10.71 11.71 -4.62
N THR A 190 -10.16 12.92 -4.72
CA THR A 190 -9.68 13.46 -5.99
C THR A 190 -8.41 12.75 -6.46
N LEU A 191 -7.45 12.53 -5.57
CA LEU A 191 -6.23 11.78 -5.88
C LEU A 191 -6.56 10.34 -6.28
N ALA A 192 -7.42 9.66 -5.53
CA ALA A 192 -7.88 8.30 -5.83
C ALA A 192 -8.52 8.21 -7.22
N LYS A 193 -9.42 9.15 -7.57
CA LYS A 193 -10.05 9.20 -8.90
C LYS A 193 -9.04 9.41 -10.03
N LYS A 194 -8.00 10.21 -9.80
CA LYS A 194 -6.94 10.44 -10.80
C LYS A 194 -6.06 9.21 -10.99
N LEU A 195 -5.65 8.57 -9.90
CA LEU A 195 -4.93 7.31 -9.94
C LEU A 195 -5.77 6.20 -10.60
N ALA A 196 -7.08 6.14 -10.35
CA ALA A 196 -7.98 5.20 -10.99
C ALA A 196 -8.01 5.37 -12.52
N LYS A 197 -7.86 6.61 -13.00
CA LYS A 197 -7.70 6.96 -14.43
C LYS A 197 -6.27 6.84 -14.95
N GLN A 198 -5.34 6.34 -14.13
CA GLN A 198 -3.91 6.22 -14.42
C GLN A 198 -3.19 7.55 -14.68
N GLU A 199 -3.77 8.67 -14.24
CA GLU A 199 -3.12 9.98 -14.32
C GLU A 199 -1.89 10.02 -13.39
N ASP A 200 -0.83 10.67 -13.85
CA ASP A 200 0.39 10.83 -13.06
C ASP A 200 0.21 11.87 -11.95
N LEU A 201 0.76 11.54 -10.77
CA LEU A 201 0.82 12.44 -9.62
C LEU A 201 2.06 13.33 -9.63
N LEU A 202 3.17 12.82 -10.18
CA LEU A 202 4.42 13.56 -10.34
C LEU A 202 4.49 14.20 -11.74
N PRO A 203 5.22 15.32 -11.91
CA PRO A 203 5.45 15.97 -13.19
C PRO A 203 6.12 15.10 -14.27
#